data_AF-G4YV07-F1
#
_entry.id   AF-G4YV07-F1
#
_cell.length_a   1.000
_cell.length_b   1.000
_cell.length_c   1.000
_cell.angle_alpha   90.00
_cell.angle_beta   90.00
_cell.angle_gamma   90.00
#
_symmetry.space_group_name_H-M   'P 1'
#
loop_
_entity.id
_entity.type
_entity.pdbx_description
1 polymer ?
#
loop_
_entity_poly.entity_id
_entity_poly.type
_entity_poly.pdbx_seq_one_letter_code
_entity_poly.pdbx_strand_id
1 'polypeptide(L)'
;LERTVREIRDNTVTTRSRATYQNSYCRFLAWLVRNKPHLAPQPFLEALDNTADGSLQQLRTTIKALITQDRRVVPLDFAAVAAEDFVTWLVTLVRTDGGALSSSVLNTHREGLFNLFRDYGCTMSKNLESELTNYFKGLKNRLAKAAANGERSVKTGKDLLMFDLYSFLWKKML
;
A
#
# COMPACT_ATOMS: atom_id res chain seq x y z
N LEU A 1 -29.14 -5.80 16.15
CA LEU A 1 -27.89 -6.36 16.74
C LEU A 1 -26.80 -6.52 15.68
N GLU A 2 -26.98 -7.34 14.64
CA GLU A 2 -25.95 -7.54 13.60
C GLU A 2 -25.51 -6.28 12.86
N ARG A 3 -26.45 -5.34 12.61
CA ARG A 3 -26.14 -4.05 12.00
C ARG A 3 -25.22 -3.20 12.89
N THR A 4 -25.53 -3.12 14.18
CA THR A 4 -24.72 -2.40 15.18
C THR A 4 -23.33 -3.01 15.33
N VAL A 5 -23.21 -4.35 15.33
CA VAL A 5 -21.91 -5.04 15.34
C VAL A 5 -21.08 -4.69 14.10
N ARG A 6 -21.72 -4.61 12.92
CA ARG A 6 -21.05 -4.15 11.69
C ARG A 6 -20.62 -2.69 11.78
N GLU A 7 -21.46 -1.79 12.29
CA GLU A 7 -21.14 -0.36 12.47
C GLU A 7 -19.96 -0.16 13.44
N ILE A 8 -19.90 -0.92 14.54
CA ILE A 8 -18.75 -0.91 15.47
C ILE A 8 -17.47 -1.34 14.74
N ARG A 9 -17.53 -2.43 13.96
CA ARG A 9 -16.39 -2.90 13.18
C ARG A 9 -15.94 -1.85 12.16
N ASP A 10 -16.89 -1.21 11.49
CA ASP A 10 -16.61 -0.22 10.45
C ASP A 10 -16.05 1.10 11.00
N ASN A 11 -16.34 1.44 12.26
CA ASN A 11 -15.81 2.63 12.96
C ASN A 11 -14.35 2.52 13.43
N THR A 12 -13.69 1.38 13.21
CA THR A 12 -12.28 1.17 13.62
C THR A 12 -11.30 2.04 12.82
N VAL A 13 -11.67 2.48 11.61
CA VAL A 13 -10.79 3.22 10.70
C VAL A 13 -11.49 4.47 10.19
N THR A 14 -10.83 5.62 10.30
CA THR A 14 -11.37 6.90 9.77
C THR A 14 -11.64 6.81 8.27
N THR A 15 -12.63 7.56 7.77
CA THR A 15 -12.98 7.59 6.34
C THR A 15 -11.78 7.93 5.45
N ARG A 16 -10.92 8.86 5.89
CA ARG A 16 -9.70 9.25 5.17
C ARG A 16 -8.70 8.10 5.09
N SER A 17 -8.43 7.42 6.20
CA SER A 17 -7.53 6.26 6.23
C SER A 17 -8.08 5.10 5.41
N ARG A 18 -9.39 4.85 5.47
CA ARG A 18 -10.08 3.82 4.70
C ARG A 18 -9.90 4.01 3.19
N ALA A 19 -10.05 5.24 2.69
CA ALA A 19 -9.81 5.54 1.28
C ALA A 19 -8.34 5.31 0.87
N THR A 20 -7.39 5.69 1.73
CA THR A 20 -5.96 5.42 1.50
C THR A 20 -5.65 3.93 1.45
N TYR A 21 -6.17 3.15 2.41
CA TYR A 21 -5.98 1.70 2.45
C TYR A 21 -6.62 1.00 1.27
N GLN A 22 -7.83 1.39 0.89
CA GLN A 22 -8.49 0.87 -0.32
C GLN A 22 -7.68 1.18 -1.58
N ASN A 23 -7.24 2.42 -1.75
CA ASN A 23 -6.37 2.75 -2.90
C ASN A 23 -5.08 1.93 -2.90
N SER A 24 -4.52 1.61 -1.73
CA SER A 24 -3.36 0.74 -1.61
C SER A 24 -3.67 -0.69 -2.04
N TYR A 25 -4.65 -1.35 -1.43
CA TYR A 25 -4.92 -2.74 -1.75
C TYR A 25 -5.50 -2.92 -3.16
N CYS A 26 -6.20 -1.94 -3.75
CA CYS A 26 -6.59 -2.00 -5.16
C CYS A 26 -5.37 -2.00 -6.10
N ARG A 27 -4.29 -1.30 -5.74
CA ARG A 27 -3.03 -1.37 -6.52
C ARG A 27 -2.39 -2.76 -6.41
N PHE A 28 -2.40 -3.33 -5.22
CA PHE A 28 -1.92 -4.71 -5.00
C PHE A 28 -2.75 -5.71 -5.80
N LEU A 29 -4.08 -5.65 -5.73
CA LEU A 29 -4.98 -6.54 -6.47
C LEU A 29 -4.80 -6.41 -7.98
N ALA A 30 -4.63 -5.19 -8.51
CA ALA A 30 -4.37 -5.00 -9.94
C ALA A 30 -3.05 -5.65 -10.38
N TRP A 31 -2.00 -5.54 -9.56
CA TRP A 31 -0.74 -6.24 -9.80
C TRP A 31 -0.92 -7.76 -9.69
N LEU A 32 -1.67 -8.25 -8.70
CA LEU A 32 -1.90 -9.67 -8.45
C LEU A 32 -2.66 -10.32 -9.60
N VAL A 33 -3.74 -9.71 -10.09
CA VAL A 33 -4.48 -10.20 -11.26
C VAL A 33 -3.58 -10.37 -12.48
N ARG A 34 -2.61 -9.47 -12.68
CA ARG A 34 -1.67 -9.57 -13.80
C ARG A 34 -0.57 -10.59 -13.64
N ASN A 35 -0.01 -10.70 -12.45
CA ASN A 35 1.24 -11.44 -12.23
C ASN A 35 1.00 -12.81 -11.58
N LYS A 36 -0.09 -12.95 -10.82
CA LYS A 36 -0.48 -14.14 -10.06
C LYS A 36 -2.01 -14.35 -10.09
N PRO A 37 -2.63 -14.51 -11.27
CA PRO A 37 -4.08 -14.63 -11.40
C PRO A 37 -4.66 -15.82 -10.62
N HIS A 38 -3.88 -16.88 -10.38
CA HIS A 38 -4.31 -18.03 -9.58
C HIS A 38 -4.62 -17.68 -8.11
N LEU A 39 -4.15 -16.54 -7.60
CA LEU A 39 -4.50 -16.04 -6.26
C LEU A 39 -5.79 -15.21 -6.24
N ALA A 40 -6.38 -14.93 -7.41
CA ALA A 40 -7.66 -14.25 -7.54
C ALA A 40 -8.76 -15.30 -7.81
N PRO A 41 -9.86 -15.32 -7.04
CA PRO A 41 -10.95 -16.24 -7.30
C PRO A 41 -11.54 -16.05 -8.69
N GLN A 42 -11.89 -17.15 -9.35
CA GLN A 42 -12.45 -17.14 -10.70
C GLN A 42 -13.67 -16.21 -10.87
N PRO A 43 -14.65 -16.14 -9.94
CA PRO A 43 -15.77 -15.22 -10.06
C PRO A 43 -15.35 -13.74 -10.06
N PHE A 44 -14.26 -13.41 -9.37
CA PHE A 44 -13.72 -12.04 -9.39
C PHE A 44 -13.02 -11.75 -10.71
N LEU A 45 -12.27 -12.70 -11.26
CA LEU A 45 -11.63 -12.54 -12.58
C LEU A 45 -12.66 -12.37 -13.70
N GLU A 46 -13.73 -13.17 -13.69
CA GLU A 46 -14.83 -13.06 -14.66
C GLU A 46 -15.54 -11.71 -14.57
N ALA A 47 -15.73 -11.19 -13.35
CA ALA A 47 -16.32 -9.87 -13.14
C ALA A 47 -15.41 -8.70 -13.60
N LEU A 48 -14.13 -8.94 -13.86
CA LEU A 48 -13.20 -7.93 -14.40
C LEU A 48 -13.20 -7.85 -15.93
N ASP A 49 -13.81 -8.81 -16.63
CA ASP A 49 -13.92 -8.87 -18.10
C ASP A 49 -12.54 -8.71 -18.82
N ASN A 50 -12.54 -8.38 -20.11
CA ASN A 50 -11.35 -8.06 -20.93
C ASN A 50 -10.50 -6.88 -20.41
N THR A 51 -10.86 -6.25 -19.27
CA THR A 51 -10.09 -5.14 -18.69
C THR A 51 -8.73 -5.58 -18.16
N ALA A 52 -8.50 -6.90 -18.00
CA ALA A 52 -7.20 -7.47 -17.66
C ALA A 52 -6.09 -7.05 -18.65
N ASP A 53 -6.43 -6.87 -19.93
CA ASP A 53 -5.50 -6.53 -21.02
C ASP A 53 -5.22 -5.02 -21.16
N GLY A 54 -5.96 -4.18 -20.44
CA GLY A 54 -5.86 -2.72 -20.51
C GLY A 54 -4.58 -2.11 -19.91
N SER A 55 -4.64 -0.89 -19.40
CA SER A 55 -3.57 -0.36 -18.53
C SER A 55 -3.77 -0.82 -17.08
N LEU A 56 -2.70 -0.92 -16.29
CA LEU A 56 -2.82 -1.16 -14.83
C LEU A 56 -3.71 -0.12 -14.13
N GLN A 57 -3.77 1.11 -14.66
CA GLN A 57 -4.63 2.16 -14.14
C GLN A 57 -6.11 1.88 -14.38
N GLN A 58 -6.47 1.41 -15.58
CA GLN A 58 -7.84 0.98 -15.90
C GLN A 58 -8.25 -0.20 -15.03
N LEU A 59 -7.42 -1.25 -14.98
CA LEU A 59 -7.67 -2.43 -14.15
C LEU A 59 -7.90 -2.05 -12.67
N ARG A 60 -7.06 -1.19 -12.11
CA ARG A 60 -7.23 -0.69 -10.74
C ARG A 60 -8.56 0.04 -10.54
N THR A 61 -9.00 0.81 -11.53
CA THR A 61 -10.24 1.60 -11.46
C THR A 61 -11.45 0.67 -11.47
N THR A 62 -11.44 -0.33 -12.35
CA THR A 62 -12.47 -1.38 -12.41
C THR A 62 -12.52 -2.19 -11.12
N ILE A 63 -11.38 -2.67 -10.61
CA ILE A 63 -11.31 -3.38 -9.32
C ILE A 63 -11.90 -2.53 -8.20
N LYS A 64 -11.54 -1.25 -8.12
CA LYS A 64 -12.05 -0.36 -7.07
C LYS A 64 -13.57 -0.18 -7.18
N ALA A 65 -14.10 0.00 -8.39
CA ALA A 65 -15.54 0.13 -8.59
C ALA A 65 -16.27 -1.15 -8.15
N LEU A 66 -15.79 -2.31 -8.61
CA LEU A 66 -16.38 -3.62 -8.33
C LEU A 66 -16.48 -3.90 -6.82
N ILE A 67 -15.37 -3.80 -6.09
CA ILE A 67 -15.35 -4.11 -4.65
C ILE A 67 -16.03 -3.03 -3.78
N THR A 68 -16.21 -1.82 -4.31
CA THR A 68 -16.97 -0.76 -3.63
C THR A 68 -18.47 -0.97 -3.81
N GLN A 69 -18.89 -1.44 -4.99
CA GLN A 69 -20.29 -1.72 -5.32
C GLN A 69 -20.79 -3.00 -4.64
N ASP A 70 -20.02 -4.08 -4.71
CA ASP A 70 -20.39 -5.36 -4.09
C ASP A 70 -19.23 -5.98 -3.31
N ARG A 71 -19.35 -5.94 -1.98
CA ARG A 71 -18.38 -6.54 -1.06
C ARG A 71 -18.46 -8.06 -0.98
N ARG A 72 -19.46 -8.70 -1.61
CA ARG A 72 -19.54 -10.17 -1.70
C ARG A 72 -18.57 -10.73 -2.72
N VAL A 73 -18.12 -9.90 -3.66
CA VAL A 73 -17.09 -10.28 -4.62
C VAL A 73 -15.75 -10.34 -3.92
N VAL A 74 -15.28 -11.58 -3.69
CA VAL A 74 -14.02 -11.88 -2.99
C VAL A 74 -12.85 -11.72 -3.97
N PRO A 75 -11.92 -10.76 -3.75
CA PRO A 75 -10.91 -10.39 -4.75
C PRO A 75 -9.59 -11.15 -4.60
N LEU A 76 -9.47 -11.97 -3.56
CA LEU A 76 -8.24 -12.61 -3.14
C LEU A 76 -8.56 -13.97 -2.50
N ASP A 77 -7.80 -14.99 -2.86
CA ASP A 77 -7.72 -16.21 -2.07
C ASP A 77 -6.90 -15.91 -0.80
N PHE A 78 -7.63 -15.55 0.26
CA PHE A 78 -7.06 -15.18 1.55
C PHE A 78 -6.35 -16.34 2.27
N ALA A 79 -6.59 -17.59 1.86
CA ALA A 79 -5.94 -18.76 2.45
C ALA A 79 -4.62 -19.09 1.73
N ALA A 80 -4.53 -18.81 0.43
CA ALA A 80 -3.35 -19.11 -0.38
C ALA A 80 -2.30 -17.99 -0.40
N VAL A 81 -2.69 -16.73 -0.20
CA VAL A 81 -1.78 -15.58 -0.30
C VAL A 81 -0.64 -15.66 0.73
N ALA A 82 0.60 -15.52 0.25
CA ALA A 82 1.80 -15.51 1.08
C ALA A 82 2.36 -14.09 1.28
N ALA A 83 3.19 -13.93 2.32
CA ALA A 83 3.87 -12.66 2.58
C ALA A 83 4.77 -12.26 1.38
N GLU A 84 5.39 -13.25 0.75
CA GLU A 84 6.25 -13.05 -0.43
C GLU A 84 5.49 -12.44 -1.60
N ASP A 85 4.23 -12.82 -1.86
CA ASP A 85 3.42 -12.23 -2.93
C ASP A 85 3.28 -10.72 -2.75
N PHE A 86 2.96 -10.32 -1.52
CA PHE A 86 2.78 -8.93 -1.16
C PHE A 86 4.09 -8.15 -1.19
N VAL A 87 5.18 -8.72 -0.67
CA VAL A 87 6.49 -8.07 -0.64
C VAL A 87 7.10 -7.97 -2.03
N THR A 88 6.86 -8.97 -2.89
CA THR A 88 7.23 -8.93 -4.32
C THR A 88 6.58 -7.74 -5.01
N TRP A 89 5.27 -7.54 -4.78
CA TRP A 89 4.60 -6.34 -5.28
C TRP A 89 5.24 -5.06 -4.73
N LEU A 90 5.50 -4.97 -3.42
CA LEU A 90 6.09 -3.78 -2.81
C LEU A 90 7.42 -3.37 -3.44
N VAL A 91 8.27 -4.33 -3.81
CA VAL A 91 9.57 -4.02 -4.42
C VAL A 91 9.47 -3.60 -5.89
N THR A 92 8.34 -3.87 -6.57
CA THR A 92 8.06 -3.33 -7.90
C THR A 92 7.65 -1.85 -7.87
N LEU A 93 7.27 -1.34 -6.69
CA LEU A 93 6.86 0.05 -6.52
C LEU A 93 8.10 0.96 -6.46
N VAL A 94 8.23 1.81 -7.47
CA VAL A 94 9.21 2.90 -7.50
C VAL A 94 8.52 4.23 -7.26
N ARG A 95 9.23 5.15 -6.59
CA ARG A 95 8.81 6.55 -6.53
C ARG A 95 8.94 7.18 -7.92
N THR A 96 8.27 8.32 -8.11
CA THR A 96 8.36 9.10 -9.35
C THR A 96 9.77 9.61 -9.64
N ASP A 97 10.62 9.74 -8.62
CA ASP A 97 12.04 10.09 -8.73
C ASP A 97 12.96 8.88 -8.94
N GLY A 98 12.39 7.69 -9.20
CA GLY A 98 13.12 6.43 -9.31
C GLY A 98 13.63 5.88 -7.97
N GLY A 99 13.42 6.60 -6.87
CA GLY A 99 13.86 6.20 -5.54
C GLY A 99 13.00 5.09 -4.94
N ALA A 100 13.59 4.34 -4.01
CA ALA A 100 12.84 3.34 -3.24
C ALA A 100 11.86 4.00 -2.25
N LEU A 101 10.77 3.29 -1.91
CA LEU A 101 9.72 3.80 -1.01
C LEU A 101 10.26 4.19 0.37
N SER A 102 9.58 5.13 1.04
CA SER A 102 9.85 5.47 2.44
C SER A 102 9.21 4.45 3.40
N SER A 103 9.72 4.39 4.63
CA SER A 103 9.14 3.55 5.70
C SER A 103 7.65 3.86 5.96
N SER A 104 7.25 5.13 5.88
CA SER A 104 5.86 5.55 6.05
C SER A 104 4.94 5.03 4.93
N VAL A 105 5.40 5.04 3.68
CA VAL A 105 4.63 4.51 2.54
C VAL A 105 4.54 2.99 2.61
N LEU A 106 5.63 2.31 2.98
CA LEU A 106 5.61 0.86 3.21
C LEU A 106 4.59 0.49 4.29
N ASN A 107 4.61 1.15 5.45
CA ASN A 107 3.63 0.91 6.51
C ASN A 107 2.19 1.18 6.03
N THR A 108 1.98 2.22 5.22
CA THR A 108 0.65 2.50 4.63
C THR A 108 0.16 1.33 3.78
N HIS A 109 1.05 0.75 2.98
CA HIS A 109 0.70 -0.43 2.19
C HIS A 109 0.42 -1.65 3.07
N ARG A 110 1.24 -1.87 4.11
CA ARG A 110 1.01 -2.91 5.12
C ARG A 110 -0.39 -2.81 5.71
N GLU A 111 -0.76 -1.65 6.24
CA GLU A 111 -2.10 -1.40 6.79
C GLU A 111 -3.20 -1.57 5.74
N GLY A 112 -2.90 -1.25 4.47
CA GLY A 112 -3.76 -1.58 3.33
C GLY A 112 -4.08 -3.07 3.26
N LEU A 113 -3.07 -3.94 3.34
CA LEU A 113 -3.27 -5.39 3.33
C LEU A 113 -4.07 -5.87 4.55
N PHE A 114 -3.75 -5.40 5.76
CA PHE A 114 -4.53 -5.74 6.96
C PHE A 114 -5.98 -5.30 6.84
N ASN A 115 -6.23 -4.12 6.26
CA ASN A 115 -7.59 -3.64 6.05
C ASN A 115 -8.32 -4.43 4.97
N LEU A 116 -7.63 -4.97 3.96
CA LEU A 116 -8.25 -5.88 2.98
C LEU A 116 -8.78 -7.13 3.68
N PHE A 117 -7.97 -7.80 4.50
CA PHE A 117 -8.43 -8.96 5.29
C PHE A 117 -9.63 -8.60 6.18
N ARG A 118 -9.55 -7.46 6.87
CA ARG A 118 -10.62 -6.97 7.75
C ARG A 118 -11.92 -6.67 7.00
N ASP A 119 -11.85 -6.01 5.85
CA ASP A 119 -13.02 -5.61 5.05
C ASP A 119 -13.81 -6.86 4.58
N TYR A 120 -13.11 -7.97 4.33
CA TYR A 120 -13.68 -9.26 3.93
C TYR A 120 -13.94 -10.22 5.11
N GLY A 121 -13.69 -9.79 6.34
CA GLY A 121 -13.92 -10.61 7.54
C GLY A 121 -12.98 -11.81 7.66
N CYS A 122 -11.85 -11.80 6.96
CA CYS A 122 -10.83 -12.84 7.03
C CYS A 122 -9.78 -12.48 8.09
N THR A 123 -9.29 -13.47 8.82
CA THR A 123 -8.16 -13.31 9.75
C THR A 123 -6.89 -13.79 9.06
N MET A 124 -5.83 -12.98 9.12
CA MET A 124 -4.51 -13.42 8.64
C MET A 124 -4.01 -14.58 9.50
N SER A 125 -3.37 -15.57 8.86
CA SER A 125 -2.72 -16.64 9.62
C SER A 125 -1.53 -16.09 10.41
N LYS A 126 -1.23 -16.68 11.58
CA LYS A 126 -0.06 -16.30 12.38
C LYS A 126 1.25 -16.39 11.59
N ASN A 127 1.34 -17.36 10.68
CA ASN A 127 2.49 -17.52 9.80
C ASN A 127 2.64 -16.32 8.85
N LEU A 128 1.56 -15.93 8.18
CA LEU A 128 1.54 -14.76 7.29
C LEU A 128 1.90 -13.47 8.04
N GLU A 129 1.34 -13.25 9.22
CA GLU A 129 1.64 -12.07 10.04
C GLU A 129 3.11 -12.01 10.49
N SER A 130 3.67 -13.17 10.88
CA SER A 130 5.07 -13.30 11.31
C SER A 130 6.02 -13.01 10.15
N GLU A 131 5.77 -13.61 8.99
CA GLU A 131 6.58 -13.39 7.78
C GLU A 131 6.50 -11.94 7.31
N LEU A 132 5.31 -11.34 7.27
CA LEU A 132 5.17 -9.91 6.98
C LEU A 132 6.00 -9.06 7.98
N THR A 133 6.00 -9.42 9.27
CA THR A 133 6.81 -8.70 10.26
C THR A 133 8.31 -8.80 9.97
N ASN A 134 8.80 -10.00 9.63
CA ASN A 134 10.20 -10.25 9.27
C ASN A 134 10.61 -9.49 8.01
N TYR A 135 9.82 -9.58 6.94
CA TYR A 135 10.09 -8.84 5.70
C TYR A 135 10.11 -7.34 5.91
N PHE A 136 9.16 -6.78 6.66
CA PHE A 136 9.12 -5.34 6.92
C PHE A 136 10.30 -4.86 7.78
N LYS A 137 10.78 -5.68 8.71
CA LYS A 137 12.03 -5.42 9.44
C LYS A 137 13.23 -5.40 8.48
N GLY A 138 13.33 -6.39 7.59
CA GLY A 138 14.37 -6.47 6.56
C GLY A 138 14.35 -5.27 5.60
N LEU A 139 13.17 -4.88 5.11
CA LEU A 139 12.97 -3.73 4.25
C LEU A 139 13.44 -2.44 4.93
N LYS A 140 13.00 -2.17 6.17
CA LYS A 140 13.42 -0.97 6.91
C LYS A 140 14.94 -0.93 7.12
N ASN A 141 15.56 -2.06 7.46
CA ASN A 141 17.01 -2.14 7.61
C ASN A 141 17.73 -1.87 6.28
N ARG A 142 17.24 -2.41 5.17
CA ARG A 142 17.77 -2.11 3.84
C ARG A 142 17.66 -0.63 3.50
N LEU A 143 16.52 0.01 3.83
CA LEU A 143 16.35 1.45 3.63
C LEU A 143 17.34 2.29 4.46
N ALA A 144 17.55 1.91 5.72
CA ALA A 144 18.49 2.59 6.61
C ALA A 144 19.93 2.48 6.10
N LYS A 145 20.34 1.30 5.62
CA LYS A 145 21.66 1.08 5.02
C LYS A 145 21.86 1.91 3.74
N ALA A 146 20.88 1.91 2.83
CA ALA A 146 20.96 2.73 1.61
C ALA A 146 21.07 4.24 1.91
N ALA A 147 20.37 4.71 2.96
CA ALA A 147 20.49 6.10 3.41
C ALA A 147 21.88 6.39 4.02
N ALA A 148 22.42 5.47 4.83
CA ALA A 148 23.76 5.62 5.40
C ALA A 148 24.88 5.60 4.34
N ASN A 149 24.70 4.84 3.27
CA ASN A 149 25.64 4.76 2.14
C ASN A 149 25.57 5.96 1.17
N GLY A 150 24.67 6.92 1.39
CA GLY A 150 24.49 8.08 0.50
C GLY A 150 23.75 7.78 -0.81
N GLU A 151 23.25 6.56 -1.00
CA GLU A 151 22.47 6.14 -2.19
C GLU A 151 21.06 6.75 -2.23
N ARG A 152 20.65 7.42 -1.15
CA ARG A 152 19.48 8.29 -1.14
C ARG A 152 19.92 9.71 -0.86
N SER A 153 19.42 10.68 -1.64
CA SER A 153 19.42 12.08 -1.23
C SER A 153 18.58 12.20 0.03
N VAL A 154 19.23 12.12 1.19
CA VAL A 154 18.59 12.37 2.47
C VAL A 154 18.56 13.89 2.63
N LYS A 155 17.46 14.54 2.27
CA LYS A 155 17.17 15.87 2.83
C LYS A 155 16.86 15.68 4.32
N THR A 156 17.91 15.63 5.14
CA THR A 156 17.79 15.71 6.60
C THR A 156 17.96 17.16 7.01
N GLY A 157 16.90 17.75 7.56
CA GLY A 157 16.89 19.10 8.13
C GLY A 157 15.82 19.99 7.50
N LYS A 158 15.23 20.90 8.31
CA LYS A 158 14.62 22.14 7.75
C LYS A 158 15.66 22.74 6.82
N ASP A 159 15.27 23.17 5.62
CA ASP A 159 16.15 23.95 4.75
C ASP A 159 16.85 24.99 5.64
N LEU A 160 18.16 24.83 5.85
CA LEU A 160 18.92 25.84 6.56
C LEU A 160 18.69 27.11 5.75
N LEU A 161 18.19 28.15 6.42
CA LEU A 161 18.11 29.48 5.84
C LEU A 161 19.49 29.74 5.25
N MET A 162 19.58 29.77 3.91
CA MET A 162 20.87 29.89 3.22
C MET A 162 21.58 31.10 3.82
N PHE A 163 22.86 30.97 4.17
CA PHE A 163 23.63 32.06 4.78
C PHE A 163 23.51 33.35 3.95
N ASP A 164 23.39 33.22 2.64
CA ASP A 164 23.14 34.31 1.71
C ASP A 164 21.80 35.04 1.94
N LEU A 165 20.73 34.32 2.29
CA LEU A 165 19.44 34.89 2.63
C LEU A 165 19.49 35.60 4.00
N TYR A 166 20.21 35.05 4.97
CA TYR A 166 20.46 35.72 6.25
C TYR A 166 21.30 37.00 6.07
N SER A 167 22.37 36.94 5.27
CA SER A 167 23.23 38.09 4.96
C SER A 167 22.47 39.16 4.17
N PHE A 168 21.60 38.76 3.25
CA PHE A 168 20.74 39.67 2.49
C PHE A 168 19.73 40.39 3.39
N LEU A 169 19.04 39.67 4.28
CA LEU A 169 18.08 40.26 5.21
C LEU A 169 18.78 41.20 6.22
N TRP A 170 19.95 40.82 6.73
CA TRP A 170 20.75 41.67 7.62
C TRP A 170 21.15 42.99 6.96
N LYS A 171 21.63 42.95 5.70
CA LYS A 171 22.00 44.15 4.94
C LYS A 171 20.82 45.06 4.58
N LYS A 172 19.58 44.57 4.67
CA LYS A 172 18.35 45.33 4.37
C LYS A 172 17.67 45.90 5.61
N MET A 173 18.05 45.46 6.81
CA MET A 173 17.49 45.90 8.09
C MET A 173 18.42 46.82 8.90
N LEU A 174 19.56 47.19 8.32
CA LEU A 174 20.51 48.21 8.77
C LEU A 174 20.55 49.32 7.70
#